data_AF-A0AA44CBD5-F1
#
_entry.id   AF-A0AA44CBD5-F1
#
_cell.length_a   1.000
_cell.length_b   1.000
_cell.length_c   1.000
_cell.angle_alpha   90.00
_cell.angle_beta   90.00
_cell.angle_gamma   90.00
#
_symmetry.space_group_name_H-M   'P 1'
#
loop_
_entity.id
_entity.type
_entity.pdbx_description
1 polymer ?
#
loop_
_entity_poly.entity_id
_entity_poly.type
_entity_poly.pdbx_seq_one_letter_code
_entity_poly.pdbx_strand_id
1 'polypeptide(L)'
;MSDKQGVYVGARLRRLRRNLGLTQSDMAADLEISASYIALMERNHRPVTAEVLLRLARSYKVDMADLAGDGGADHAARLQTVMKDPIFADIDLVTTEISEVANGFPGFSEALLRLYTAYREEQLALAERLPDQGAQRLETVEPVAATRRFLAARRNSFPTLDTVAERLAATVKDKGGIAQYLLERHGLRIRRLPSSIMSDSLRRHDLHHKQILLDESLDMASQQFQLAQQLAYLEFGKEIADAVEEGHFQTETSARLARRSLASYGAAALLMPYSAFAKAVETRRYDLAALSRQFTTSFEQTAHRMTTLQKPGQERVPFFFIRLDAAGNVSKRLDGAHFPFSASGGGCPLWNVHQVFRMPGEIVTQWLEFPDGQRFFSIARTVSAGGGAYGVTRVDRAVALVCDAQHADRLIYVRPDSDRTPTLVGIACRLCQRATCTSRAEPPIGRQILIDDFRRTAAPFGFADT
;
A
#
# COMPACT_ATOMS: atom_id res chain seq x y z
N MET A 1 19.78 3.55 39.22
CA MET A 1 18.56 3.45 40.05
C MET A 1 17.41 3.28 39.08
N SER A 2 16.75 2.13 39.07
CA SER A 2 15.65 1.83 38.13
C SER A 2 14.46 2.72 38.47
N ASP A 3 14.08 3.57 37.53
CA ASP A 3 12.86 4.37 37.63
C ASP A 3 11.67 3.40 37.66
N LYS A 4 10.98 3.31 38.81
CA LYS A 4 9.80 2.45 38.96
C LYS A 4 8.64 3.15 38.26
N GLN A 5 8.44 2.85 36.98
CA GLN A 5 7.21 3.23 36.27
C GLN A 5 5.99 2.70 37.04
N GLY A 6 5.17 3.62 37.56
CA GLY A 6 3.95 3.27 38.26
C GLY A 6 2.93 2.64 37.33
N VAL A 7 2.20 1.64 37.81
CA VAL A 7 1.15 0.94 37.04
C VAL A 7 -0.13 1.77 37.10
N TYR A 8 -0.52 2.37 35.97
CA TYR A 8 -1.75 3.16 35.85
C TYR A 8 -2.85 2.35 35.14
N VAL A 9 -3.95 2.07 35.85
CA VAL A 9 -5.06 1.23 35.36
C VAL A 9 -6.43 1.90 35.53
N GLY A 10 -6.48 3.22 35.66
CA GLY A 10 -7.66 3.96 36.13
C GLY A 10 -8.94 3.75 35.32
N ALA A 11 -8.82 3.70 34.00
CA ALA A 11 -9.98 3.48 33.12
C ALA A 11 -10.53 2.06 33.21
N ARG A 12 -9.65 1.06 33.37
CA ARG A 12 -10.04 -0.34 33.55
C ARG A 12 -10.62 -0.58 34.93
N LEU A 13 -10.07 0.06 35.95
CA LEU A 13 -10.63 0.07 37.30
C LEU A 13 -12.04 0.66 37.31
N ARG A 14 -12.24 1.80 36.64
CA ARG A 14 -13.56 2.43 36.48
C ARG A 14 -14.55 1.53 35.73
N ARG A 15 -14.09 0.86 34.67
CA ARG A 15 -14.91 -0.08 33.89
C ARG A 15 -15.30 -1.32 34.71
N LEU A 16 -14.34 -1.93 35.41
CA LEU A 16 -14.57 -3.06 36.31
C LEU A 16 -15.64 -2.69 37.35
N ARG A 17 -15.46 -1.54 38.00
CA ARG A 17 -16.41 -1.06 39.00
C ARG A 17 -17.82 -0.89 38.46
N ARG A 18 -17.96 -0.26 37.29
CA ARG A 18 -19.26 -0.06 36.64
C ARG A 18 -19.91 -1.37 36.20
N ASN A 19 -19.13 -2.32 35.69
CA ASN A 19 -19.63 -3.64 35.29
C ASN A 19 -20.15 -4.44 36.49
N LEU A 20 -19.55 -4.25 37.66
CA LEU A 20 -19.99 -4.85 38.93
C LEU A 20 -21.13 -4.05 39.60
N GLY A 21 -21.55 -2.92 39.04
CA GLY A 21 -22.62 -2.08 39.60
C GLY A 21 -22.24 -1.33 40.89
N LEU A 22 -20.94 -1.22 41.21
CA LEU A 22 -20.46 -0.67 42.48
C LEU A 22 -20.28 0.85 42.43
N THR A 23 -20.53 1.54 43.55
CA THR A 23 -20.09 2.93 43.73
C THR A 23 -18.60 2.98 44.09
N GLN A 24 -17.97 4.16 43.98
CA GLN A 24 -16.58 4.33 44.38
C GLN A 24 -16.38 4.05 45.87
N SER A 25 -17.39 4.33 46.70
CA SER A 25 -17.37 4.05 48.14
C SER A 25 -17.47 2.56 48.43
N ASP A 26 -18.30 1.82 47.70
CA ASP A 26 -18.45 0.36 47.88
C ASP A 26 -17.14 -0.36 47.53
N MET A 27 -16.56 -0.01 46.38
CA MET A 27 -15.28 -0.58 45.96
C MET A 27 -14.12 -0.16 46.88
N ALA A 28 -14.20 1.01 47.50
CA ALA A 28 -13.21 1.45 48.48
C ALA A 28 -13.30 0.61 49.77
N ALA A 29 -14.52 0.29 50.23
CA ALA A 29 -14.75 -0.57 51.38
C ALA A 29 -14.24 -2.00 51.13
N ASP A 30 -14.56 -2.59 49.97
CA ASP A 30 -14.12 -3.93 49.58
C ASP A 30 -12.59 -4.09 49.47
N LEU A 31 -11.89 -2.99 49.21
CA LEU A 31 -10.43 -2.96 49.05
C LEU A 31 -9.71 -2.37 50.28
N GLU A 32 -10.47 -2.01 51.33
CA GLU A 32 -9.99 -1.39 52.57
C GLU A 32 -9.11 -0.15 52.31
N ILE A 33 -9.56 0.72 51.41
CA ILE A 33 -8.91 2.01 51.08
C ILE A 33 -9.96 3.14 51.07
N SER A 34 -9.53 4.39 50.92
CA SER A 34 -10.48 5.51 50.88
C SER A 34 -11.12 5.69 49.50
N ALA A 35 -12.38 6.15 49.47
CA ALA A 35 -13.08 6.46 48.22
C ALA A 35 -12.33 7.52 47.38
N SER A 36 -11.70 8.49 48.05
CA SER A 36 -10.81 9.48 47.42
C SER A 36 -9.61 8.82 46.74
N TYR A 37 -9.06 7.74 47.32
CA TYR A 37 -7.97 6.98 46.73
C TYR A 37 -8.40 6.23 45.47
N ILE A 38 -9.60 5.61 45.48
CA ILE A 38 -10.22 5.03 44.27
C ILE A 38 -10.41 6.09 43.19
N ALA A 39 -10.94 7.27 43.54
CA ALA A 39 -11.16 8.35 42.58
C ALA A 39 -9.86 8.85 41.94
N LEU A 40 -8.77 8.96 42.72
CA LEU A 40 -7.44 9.34 42.22
C LEU A 40 -6.84 8.27 41.30
N MET A 41 -7.00 6.99 41.63
CA MET A 41 -6.56 5.88 40.78
C MET A 41 -7.38 5.81 39.48
N GLU A 42 -8.70 5.98 39.54
CA GLU A 42 -9.58 6.01 38.35
C GLU A 42 -9.27 7.17 37.38
N ARG A 43 -8.64 8.23 37.88
CA ARG A 43 -8.21 9.40 37.10
C ARG A 43 -6.71 9.35 36.76
N ASN A 44 -6.03 8.24 37.05
CA ASN A 44 -4.58 8.08 36.86
C ASN A 44 -3.71 9.14 37.57
N HIS A 45 -4.23 9.87 38.55
CA HIS A 45 -3.41 10.79 39.36
C HIS A 45 -2.55 10.06 40.39
N ARG A 46 -2.83 8.78 40.64
CA ARG A 46 -2.01 7.94 41.52
C ARG A 46 -1.82 6.55 40.90
N PRO A 47 -0.58 6.05 40.80
CA PRO A 47 -0.35 4.70 40.31
C PRO A 47 -0.88 3.68 41.33
N VAL A 48 -1.33 2.54 40.83
CA VAL A 48 -1.85 1.45 41.66
C VAL A 48 -0.66 0.67 42.22
N THR A 49 -0.64 0.48 43.53
CA THR A 49 0.41 -0.27 44.21
C THR A 49 0.19 -1.78 44.05
N ALA A 50 1.26 -2.56 44.14
CA ALA A 50 1.19 -4.03 44.09
C ALA A 50 0.22 -4.61 45.13
N GLU A 51 0.13 -3.98 46.31
CA GLU A 51 -0.81 -4.37 47.36
C GLU A 51 -2.28 -4.19 46.93
N VAL A 52 -2.63 -3.05 46.32
CA VAL A 52 -3.99 -2.79 45.84
C VAL A 52 -4.35 -3.71 44.68
N LEU A 53 -3.39 -4.02 43.80
CA LEU A 53 -3.57 -5.00 42.73
C LEU A 53 -3.88 -6.40 43.25
N LEU A 54 -3.17 -6.86 44.29
CA LEU A 54 -3.45 -8.14 44.93
C LEU A 54 -4.82 -8.17 45.60
N ARG A 55 -5.27 -7.06 46.21
CA ARG A 55 -6.61 -6.94 46.78
C ARG A 55 -7.68 -6.99 45.68
N LEU A 56 -7.49 -6.28 44.56
CA LEU A 56 -8.40 -6.32 43.41
C LEU A 56 -8.56 -7.74 42.85
N ALA A 57 -7.45 -8.47 42.67
CA ALA A 57 -7.47 -9.85 42.19
C ALA A 57 -8.21 -10.79 43.15
N ARG A 58 -8.04 -10.62 44.47
CA ARG A 58 -8.70 -11.45 45.49
C ARG A 58 -10.19 -11.14 45.62
N SER A 59 -10.55 -9.86 45.74
CA SER A 59 -11.93 -9.44 46.01
C SER A 59 -12.84 -9.63 44.79
N TYR A 60 -12.32 -9.43 43.57
CA TYR A 60 -13.14 -9.45 42.35
C TYR A 60 -12.77 -10.56 41.35
N LYS A 61 -11.85 -11.45 41.70
CA LYS A 61 -11.41 -12.59 40.85
C LYS A 61 -11.02 -12.19 39.42
N VAL A 62 -10.38 -11.03 39.27
CA VAL A 62 -9.96 -10.51 37.95
C VAL A 62 -8.56 -11.01 37.60
N ASP A 63 -8.36 -11.41 36.36
CA ASP A 63 -7.03 -11.73 35.85
C ASP A 63 -6.16 -10.46 35.80
N MET A 64 -4.97 -10.56 36.40
CA MET A 64 -4.00 -9.48 36.43
C MET A 64 -3.49 -9.10 35.03
N ALA A 65 -3.47 -10.05 34.11
CA ALA A 65 -3.13 -9.81 32.71
C ALA A 65 -4.20 -8.96 31.99
N ASP A 66 -5.48 -9.10 32.34
CA ASP A 66 -6.56 -8.29 31.78
C ASP A 66 -6.53 -6.84 32.29
N LEU A 67 -6.14 -6.65 33.55
CA LEU A 67 -5.92 -5.31 34.10
C LEU A 67 -4.68 -4.62 33.51
N ALA A 68 -3.64 -5.38 33.15
CA ALA A 68 -2.35 -4.86 32.69
C ALA A 68 -2.14 -4.87 31.15
N GLY A 69 -2.97 -5.58 30.38
CA GLY A 69 -2.71 -5.93 28.97
C GLY A 69 -2.53 -4.77 27.97
N ASP A 70 -1.83 -5.06 26.88
CA ASP A 70 -1.20 -4.16 25.88
C ASP A 70 -2.11 -3.41 24.90
N GLY A 71 -3.44 -3.59 24.95
CA GLY A 71 -4.35 -3.13 23.89
C GLY A 71 -4.45 -1.59 23.69
N GLY A 72 -4.00 -0.80 24.68
CA GLY A 72 -4.01 0.66 24.59
C GLY A 72 -2.78 1.25 23.88
N ALA A 73 -1.66 0.52 23.85
CA ALA A 73 -0.43 1.00 23.22
C ALA A 73 -0.59 1.14 21.69
N ASP A 74 -1.27 0.20 21.03
CA ASP A 74 -1.58 0.27 19.60
C ASP A 74 -2.52 1.43 19.26
N HIS A 75 -3.60 1.60 20.03
CA HIS A 75 -4.53 2.72 19.84
C HIS A 75 -3.86 4.07 20.12
N ALA A 76 -2.97 4.15 21.12
CA ALA A 76 -2.20 5.35 21.43
C ALA A 76 -1.24 5.70 20.30
N ALA A 77 -0.49 4.72 19.78
CA ALA A 77 0.43 4.94 18.66
C ALA A 77 -0.32 5.38 17.38
N ARG A 78 -1.47 4.75 17.09
CA ARG A 78 -2.33 5.10 15.95
C ARG A 78 -2.93 6.50 16.12
N LEU A 79 -3.45 6.85 17.31
CA LEU A 79 -3.97 8.20 17.58
C LEU A 79 -2.88 9.26 17.53
N GLN A 80 -1.71 9.02 18.10
CA GLN A 80 -0.57 9.94 17.99
C GLN A 80 -0.15 10.16 16.53
N THR A 81 -0.27 9.14 15.68
CA THR A 81 -0.01 9.27 14.24
C THR A 81 -1.08 10.12 13.56
N VAL A 82 -2.35 9.95 13.92
CA VAL A 82 -3.47 10.76 13.41
C VAL A 82 -3.36 12.22 13.85
N MET A 83 -3.00 12.47 15.11
CA MET A 83 -2.88 13.83 15.67
C MET A 83 -1.68 14.62 15.10
N LYS A 84 -0.77 13.96 14.39
CA LYS A 84 0.30 14.63 13.62
C LYS A 84 -0.18 15.18 12.28
N ASP A 85 -1.42 14.90 11.88
CA ASP A 85 -1.95 15.46 10.64
C ASP A 85 -2.08 16.98 10.76
N PRO A 86 -1.66 17.75 9.74
CA PRO A 86 -1.72 19.21 9.77
C PRO A 86 -3.11 19.80 10.05
N ILE A 87 -4.20 19.07 9.84
CA ILE A 87 -5.54 19.55 10.20
C ILE A 87 -5.71 19.82 11.70
N PHE A 88 -4.88 19.18 12.54
CA PHE A 88 -4.88 19.36 13.99
C PHE A 88 -3.77 20.29 14.48
N ALA A 89 -3.02 20.94 13.60
CA ALA A 89 -1.85 21.74 13.97
C ALA A 89 -2.16 22.89 14.93
N ASP A 90 -3.39 23.41 14.90
CA ASP A 90 -3.84 24.51 15.76
C ASP A 90 -4.39 24.03 17.12
N ILE A 91 -4.32 22.73 17.41
CA ILE A 91 -4.78 22.14 18.67
C ILE A 91 -3.56 21.63 19.46
N ASP A 92 -3.28 22.29 20.59
CA ASP A 92 -2.19 21.88 21.48
C ASP A 92 -2.59 20.62 22.27
N LEU A 93 -2.21 19.45 21.73
CA LEU A 93 -2.47 18.15 22.34
C LEU A 93 -1.16 17.53 22.82
N VAL A 94 -1.05 17.31 24.13
CA VAL A 94 0.15 16.71 24.71
C VAL A 94 0.10 15.18 24.51
N THR A 95 1.25 14.55 24.22
CA THR A 95 1.36 13.09 24.04
C THR A 95 0.76 12.28 25.18
N THR A 96 0.80 12.82 26.40
CA THR A 96 0.18 12.24 27.60
C THR A 96 -1.34 12.22 27.50
N GLU A 97 -1.97 13.29 27.03
CA GLU A 97 -3.43 13.39 26.87
C GLU A 97 -3.93 12.42 25.80
N ILE A 98 -3.21 12.30 24.68
CA ILE A 98 -3.54 11.34 23.62
C ILE A 98 -3.47 9.90 24.15
N SER A 99 -2.43 9.61 24.95
CA SER A 99 -2.24 8.30 25.56
C SER A 99 -3.33 8.02 26.62
N GLU A 100 -3.77 9.03 27.36
CA GLU A 100 -4.88 8.92 28.31
C GLU A 100 -6.22 8.66 27.62
N VAL A 101 -6.49 9.30 26.49
CA VAL A 101 -7.70 9.05 25.69
C VAL A 101 -7.69 7.62 25.12
N ALA A 102 -6.56 7.18 24.57
CA ALA A 102 -6.39 5.84 24.01
C ALA A 102 -6.61 4.74 25.05
N ASN A 103 -6.01 4.90 26.24
CA ASN A 103 -6.13 3.96 27.34
C ASN A 103 -7.48 4.08 28.07
N GLY A 104 -8.04 5.29 28.11
CA GLY A 104 -9.26 5.66 28.81
C GLY A 104 -10.53 5.20 28.11
N PHE A 105 -10.55 5.37 26.79
CA PHE A 105 -11.74 5.25 25.96
C PHE A 105 -11.40 4.52 24.64
N PRO A 106 -11.08 3.22 24.67
CA PRO A 106 -10.66 2.49 23.46
C PRO A 106 -11.74 2.43 22.39
N GLY A 107 -13.02 2.32 22.77
CA GLY A 107 -14.14 2.35 21.80
C GLY A 107 -14.32 3.70 21.11
N PHE A 108 -14.10 4.80 21.84
CA PHE A 108 -14.08 6.15 21.25
C PHE A 108 -12.86 6.34 20.35
N SER A 109 -11.70 5.84 20.77
CA SER A 109 -10.45 5.89 20.02
C SER A 109 -10.58 5.17 18.67
N GLU A 110 -11.14 3.96 18.66
CA GLU A 110 -11.40 3.20 17.43
C GLU A 110 -12.45 3.90 16.54
N ALA A 111 -13.52 4.46 17.12
CA ALA A 111 -14.51 5.23 16.37
C ALA A 111 -13.91 6.48 15.71
N LEU A 112 -13.05 7.21 16.42
CA LEU A 112 -12.34 8.38 15.91
C LEU A 112 -11.34 8.00 14.82
N LEU A 113 -10.58 6.91 15.01
CA LEU A 113 -9.65 6.40 14.00
C LEU A 113 -10.39 5.98 12.72
N ARG A 114 -11.57 5.35 12.84
CA ARG A 114 -12.42 5.02 11.68
C ARG A 114 -12.98 6.27 11.00
N LEU A 115 -13.49 7.23 11.78
CA LEU A 115 -13.98 8.50 11.25
C LEU A 115 -12.88 9.25 10.51
N TYR A 116 -11.67 9.30 11.09
CA TYR A 116 -10.52 9.95 10.48
C TYR A 116 -10.08 9.25 9.20
N THR A 117 -10.09 7.91 9.18
CA THR A 117 -9.80 7.11 7.99
C THR A 117 -10.82 7.42 6.88
N ALA A 118 -12.12 7.42 7.21
CA ALA A 118 -13.19 7.77 6.28
C ALA A 118 -13.07 9.22 5.78
N TYR A 119 -12.76 10.17 6.66
CA TYR A 119 -12.52 11.57 6.31
C TYR A 119 -11.36 11.71 5.33
N ARG A 120 -10.23 11.03 5.57
CA ARG A 120 -9.10 11.03 4.65
C ARG A 120 -9.48 10.42 3.30
N GLU A 121 -10.18 9.29 3.30
CA GLU A 121 -10.67 8.65 2.08
C GLU A 121 -11.61 9.57 1.29
N GLU A 122 -12.47 10.33 1.96
CA GLU A 122 -13.40 11.27 1.34
C GLU A 122 -12.71 12.54 0.83
N GLN A 123 -11.79 13.11 1.60
CA GLN A 123 -10.91 14.22 1.16
C GLN A 123 -10.13 13.84 -0.09
N LEU A 124 -9.59 12.62 -0.10
CA LEU A 124 -8.90 12.05 -1.25
C LEU A 124 -9.85 11.89 -2.44
N ALA A 125 -11.06 11.38 -2.24
CA ALA A 125 -12.07 11.24 -3.28
C ALA A 125 -12.56 12.60 -3.81
N LEU A 126 -12.65 13.63 -2.96
CA LEU A 126 -13.01 15.00 -3.32
C LEU A 126 -11.88 15.71 -4.08
N ALA A 127 -10.62 15.46 -3.72
CA ALA A 127 -9.45 15.96 -4.45
C ALA A 127 -9.35 15.36 -5.86
N GLU A 128 -9.86 14.15 -6.08
CA GLU A 128 -9.96 13.50 -7.40
C GLU A 128 -11.15 14.01 -8.25
N ARG A 129 -12.13 14.72 -7.66
CA ARG A 129 -13.21 15.35 -8.42
C ARG A 129 -12.68 16.64 -9.05
N LEU A 130 -12.45 16.60 -10.37
CA LEU A 130 -12.42 17.82 -11.19
C LEU A 130 -13.71 18.61 -10.96
N PRO A 131 -13.68 19.96 -10.95
CA PRO A 131 -14.87 20.78 -10.67
C PRO A 131 -16.03 20.63 -11.68
N ASP A 132 -15.89 19.85 -12.75
CA ASP A 132 -16.79 19.95 -13.91
C ASP A 132 -17.39 18.62 -14.42
N GLN A 133 -17.39 17.56 -13.60
CA GLN A 133 -18.16 16.35 -13.93
C GLN A 133 -19.07 15.93 -12.78
N GLY A 134 -20.27 16.51 -12.79
CA GLY A 134 -21.53 15.86 -12.45
C GLY A 134 -21.56 15.05 -11.17
N ALA A 135 -22.22 15.61 -10.15
CA ALA A 135 -22.74 14.94 -8.98
C ALA A 135 -23.65 13.74 -9.35
N GLN A 136 -23.04 12.59 -9.67
CA GLN A 136 -23.75 11.31 -9.86
C GLN A 136 -22.86 10.06 -9.78
N ARG A 137 -21.66 10.12 -9.20
CA ARG A 137 -20.99 8.91 -8.70
C ARG A 137 -21.55 8.55 -7.32
N LEU A 138 -22.79 8.05 -7.34
CA LEU A 138 -23.39 7.25 -6.28
C LEU A 138 -22.45 6.12 -5.87
N GLU A 139 -22.55 5.71 -4.60
CA GLU A 139 -21.89 4.59 -3.89
C GLU A 139 -21.99 3.23 -4.62
N THR A 140 -21.49 3.16 -5.83
CA THR A 140 -21.22 1.94 -6.57
C THR A 140 -19.78 1.59 -6.27
N VAL A 141 -19.57 0.45 -5.61
CA VAL A 141 -18.24 -0.15 -5.43
C VAL A 141 -17.59 -0.25 -6.81
N GLU A 142 -16.68 0.67 -7.11
CA GLU A 142 -15.98 0.67 -8.39
C GLU A 142 -15.22 -0.67 -8.49
N PRO A 143 -15.51 -1.53 -9.48
CA PRO A 143 -14.96 -2.89 -9.52
C PRO A 143 -13.43 -2.93 -9.47
N VAL A 144 -12.79 -1.92 -10.05
CA VAL A 144 -11.33 -1.73 -10.02
C VAL A 144 -10.84 -1.42 -8.60
N ALA A 145 -11.52 -0.55 -7.87
CA ALA A 145 -11.17 -0.21 -6.48
C ALA A 145 -11.36 -1.42 -5.55
N ALA A 146 -12.40 -2.23 -5.75
CA ALA A 146 -12.60 -3.47 -5.01
C ALA A 146 -11.45 -4.47 -5.23
N THR A 147 -11.05 -4.71 -6.49
CA THR A 147 -9.90 -5.57 -6.79
C THR A 147 -8.59 -5.03 -6.19
N ARG A 148 -8.37 -3.71 -6.23
CA ARG A 148 -7.18 -3.09 -5.60
C ARG A 148 -7.15 -3.33 -4.09
N ARG A 149 -8.27 -3.09 -3.39
CA ARG A 149 -8.39 -3.36 -1.94
C ARG A 149 -8.13 -4.82 -1.62
N PHE A 150 -8.65 -5.74 -2.43
CA PHE A 150 -8.41 -7.18 -2.28
C PHE A 150 -6.92 -7.55 -2.37
N LEU A 151 -6.20 -6.99 -3.35
CA LEU A 151 -4.75 -7.22 -3.50
C LEU A 151 -3.97 -6.59 -2.34
N ALA A 152 -4.30 -5.35 -1.95
CA ALA A 152 -3.62 -4.62 -0.88
C ALA A 152 -3.82 -5.28 0.49
N ALA A 153 -5.03 -5.78 0.79
CA ALA A 153 -5.33 -6.51 2.02
C ALA A 153 -4.44 -7.76 2.21
N ARG A 154 -3.90 -8.31 1.12
CA ARG A 154 -2.99 -9.46 1.10
C ARG A 154 -1.53 -9.05 0.89
N ARG A 155 -1.19 -7.76 1.05
CA ARG A 155 0.15 -7.18 0.77
C ARG A 155 0.68 -7.58 -0.60
N ASN A 156 -0.23 -7.71 -1.57
CA ASN A 156 0.05 -8.17 -2.93
C ASN A 156 0.83 -9.50 -3.01
N SER A 157 0.60 -10.42 -2.08
CA SER A 157 1.31 -11.71 -1.97
C SER A 157 0.34 -12.87 -1.84
N PHE A 158 0.53 -13.89 -2.68
CA PHE A 158 -0.29 -15.09 -2.73
C PHE A 158 0.61 -16.34 -2.66
N PRO A 159 1.04 -16.77 -1.45
CA PRO A 159 2.02 -17.85 -1.27
C PRO A 159 1.63 -19.19 -1.91
N THR A 160 0.35 -19.51 -1.93
CA THR A 160 -0.18 -20.73 -2.59
C THR A 160 0.07 -20.67 -4.09
N LEU A 161 -0.26 -19.54 -4.73
CA LEU A 161 -0.01 -19.32 -6.16
C LEU A 161 1.49 -19.33 -6.49
N ASP A 162 2.33 -18.74 -5.64
CA ASP A 162 3.78 -18.81 -5.81
C ASP A 162 4.31 -20.24 -5.77
N THR A 163 3.78 -21.06 -4.85
CA THR A 163 4.24 -22.43 -4.65
C THR A 163 3.87 -23.32 -5.84
N VAL A 164 2.63 -23.21 -6.34
CA VAL A 164 2.21 -23.98 -7.53
C VAL A 164 2.90 -23.49 -8.80
N ALA A 165 3.09 -22.17 -8.94
CA ALA A 165 3.79 -21.60 -10.08
C ALA A 165 5.28 -21.98 -10.12
N GLU A 166 5.95 -22.02 -8.96
CA GLU A 166 7.35 -22.44 -8.87
C GLU A 166 7.55 -23.92 -9.23
N ARG A 167 6.63 -24.80 -8.81
CA ARG A 167 6.63 -26.21 -9.23
C ARG A 167 6.39 -26.35 -10.73
N LEU A 168 5.39 -25.64 -11.27
CA LEU A 168 5.09 -25.69 -12.70
C LEU A 168 6.23 -25.12 -13.54
N ALA A 169 6.92 -24.07 -13.07
CA ALA A 169 8.06 -23.48 -13.78
C ALA A 169 9.19 -24.49 -13.98
N ALA A 170 9.47 -25.34 -12.98
CA ALA A 170 10.45 -26.43 -13.11
C ALA A 170 10.03 -27.42 -14.20
N THR A 171 8.80 -27.91 -14.16
CA THR A 171 8.26 -28.83 -15.18
C THR A 171 8.27 -28.23 -16.57
N VAL A 172 7.86 -26.96 -16.71
CA VAL A 172 7.86 -26.24 -17.99
C VAL A 172 9.28 -26.13 -18.54
N LYS A 173 10.27 -25.87 -17.68
CA LYS A 173 11.69 -25.82 -18.07
C LYS A 173 12.17 -27.18 -18.57
N ASP A 174 11.86 -28.25 -17.84
CA ASP A 174 12.26 -29.62 -18.21
C ASP A 174 11.63 -30.08 -19.54
N LYS A 175 10.43 -29.58 -19.84
CA LYS A 175 9.74 -29.80 -21.12
C LYS A 175 10.22 -28.90 -22.27
N GLY A 176 11.21 -28.03 -22.05
CA GLY A 176 11.75 -27.16 -23.10
C GLY A 176 10.99 -25.83 -23.30
N GLY A 177 10.16 -25.42 -22.34
CA GLY A 177 9.50 -24.11 -22.29
C GLY A 177 7.98 -24.16 -22.41
N ILE A 178 7.35 -23.00 -22.25
CA ILE A 178 5.87 -22.87 -22.16
C ILE A 178 5.18 -23.40 -23.43
N ALA A 179 5.77 -23.14 -24.60
CA ALA A 179 5.24 -23.59 -25.87
C ALA A 179 5.13 -25.12 -25.97
N GLN A 180 6.20 -25.83 -25.62
CA GLN A 180 6.24 -27.27 -25.67
C GLN A 180 5.35 -27.89 -24.59
N TYR A 181 5.32 -27.30 -23.39
CA TYR A 181 4.41 -27.72 -22.33
C TYR A 181 2.94 -27.61 -22.76
N LEU A 182 2.53 -26.48 -23.35
CA LEU A 182 1.16 -26.27 -23.85
C LEU A 182 0.78 -27.29 -24.93
N LEU A 183 1.72 -27.63 -25.81
CA LEU A 183 1.51 -28.62 -26.86
C LEU A 183 1.35 -30.04 -26.28
N GLU A 184 2.27 -30.48 -25.42
CA GLU A 184 2.26 -31.84 -24.86
C GLU A 184 1.13 -32.07 -23.86
N ARG A 185 0.89 -31.10 -22.96
CA ARG A 185 -0.08 -31.24 -21.87
C ARG A 185 -1.51 -30.94 -22.29
N HIS A 186 -1.70 -29.89 -23.10
CA HIS A 186 -3.03 -29.39 -23.46
C HIS A 186 -3.37 -29.57 -24.95
N GLY A 187 -2.43 -30.04 -25.78
CA GLY A 187 -2.64 -30.15 -27.22
C GLY A 187 -2.78 -28.80 -27.92
N LEU A 188 -2.28 -27.72 -27.31
CA LEU A 188 -2.45 -26.35 -27.81
C LEU A 188 -1.23 -25.91 -28.63
N ARG A 189 -1.44 -25.56 -29.90
CA ARG A 189 -0.41 -24.99 -30.77
C ARG A 189 -0.38 -23.47 -30.63
N ILE A 190 0.80 -22.86 -30.73
CA ILE A 190 0.94 -21.40 -30.72
C ILE A 190 1.06 -20.90 -32.14
N ARG A 191 0.28 -19.88 -32.49
CA ARG A 191 0.33 -19.21 -33.79
C ARG A 191 0.42 -17.70 -33.61
N ARG A 192 1.29 -17.05 -34.36
CA ARG A 192 1.39 -15.59 -34.43
C ARG A 192 0.60 -15.10 -35.63
N LEU A 193 -0.18 -14.04 -35.45
CA LEU A 193 -1.01 -13.46 -36.49
C LEU A 193 -0.85 -11.93 -36.53
N PRO A 194 -1.02 -11.31 -37.70
CA PRO A 194 -1.08 -9.85 -37.85
C PRO A 194 -2.17 -9.21 -36.97
N SER A 195 -1.90 -8.00 -36.49
CA SER A 195 -2.83 -7.25 -35.62
C SER A 195 -4.20 -7.02 -36.26
N SER A 196 -4.26 -6.90 -37.58
CA SER A 196 -5.51 -6.78 -38.34
C SER A 196 -6.45 -7.99 -38.20
N ILE A 197 -5.90 -9.20 -38.04
CA ILE A 197 -6.66 -10.44 -37.84
C ILE A 197 -7.00 -10.63 -36.35
N MET A 198 -6.13 -10.13 -35.48
CA MET A 198 -6.31 -10.25 -34.03
C MET A 198 -7.41 -9.34 -33.47
N SER A 199 -7.92 -8.37 -34.24
CA SER A 199 -8.95 -7.41 -33.81
C SER A 199 -8.57 -6.76 -32.47
N ASP A 200 -7.37 -6.17 -32.42
CA ASP A 200 -6.78 -5.51 -31.25
C ASP A 200 -6.54 -6.41 -30.01
N SER A 201 -6.66 -7.73 -30.17
CA SER A 201 -6.40 -8.69 -29.10
C SER A 201 -4.93 -9.10 -29.04
N LEU A 202 -4.29 -8.98 -27.87
CA LEU A 202 -2.90 -9.46 -27.69
C LEU A 202 -2.79 -10.99 -27.70
N ARG A 203 -3.83 -11.67 -27.20
CA ARG A 203 -3.92 -13.13 -27.12
C ARG A 203 -5.36 -13.59 -27.31
N ARG A 204 -5.57 -14.67 -28.06
CA ARG A 204 -6.85 -15.39 -28.15
C ARG A 204 -6.62 -16.89 -27.94
N HIS A 205 -7.50 -17.53 -27.18
CA HIS A 205 -7.52 -18.97 -27.03
C HIS A 205 -8.62 -19.54 -27.92
N ASP A 206 -8.24 -20.23 -29.00
CA ASP A 206 -9.15 -20.90 -29.92
C ASP A 206 -9.35 -22.35 -29.48
N LEU A 207 -10.51 -22.60 -28.85
CA LEU A 207 -10.90 -23.91 -28.35
C LEU A 207 -11.20 -24.91 -29.49
N HIS A 208 -11.71 -24.44 -30.63
CA HIS A 208 -12.10 -25.30 -31.74
C HIS A 208 -10.88 -25.86 -32.47
N HIS A 209 -9.90 -25.00 -32.78
CA HIS A 209 -8.69 -25.40 -33.48
C HIS A 209 -7.55 -25.85 -32.54
N LYS A 210 -7.77 -25.78 -31.22
CA LYS A 210 -6.78 -26.04 -30.17
C LYS A 210 -5.50 -25.21 -30.36
N GLN A 211 -5.67 -23.90 -30.45
CA GLN A 211 -4.56 -22.97 -30.67
C GLN A 211 -4.60 -21.78 -29.72
N ILE A 212 -3.42 -21.25 -29.40
CA ILE A 212 -3.25 -19.93 -28.78
C ILE A 212 -2.70 -19.00 -29.85
N LEU A 213 -3.51 -18.00 -30.19
CA LEU A 213 -3.16 -16.96 -31.15
C LEU A 213 -2.53 -15.79 -30.40
N LEU A 214 -1.39 -15.30 -30.88
CA LEU A 214 -0.70 -14.13 -30.36
C LEU A 214 -0.59 -13.08 -31.46
N ASP A 215 -0.69 -11.81 -31.06
CA ASP A 215 -0.37 -10.70 -31.94
C ASP A 215 1.14 -10.70 -32.24
N GLU A 216 1.50 -10.63 -33.52
CA GLU A 216 2.89 -10.65 -33.97
C GLU A 216 3.68 -9.37 -33.62
N SER A 217 2.98 -8.27 -33.31
CA SER A 217 3.58 -6.99 -32.89
C SER A 217 4.13 -7.03 -31.46
N LEU A 218 3.78 -8.05 -30.67
CA LEU A 218 4.29 -8.23 -29.31
C LEU A 218 5.79 -8.53 -29.30
N ASP A 219 6.52 -7.85 -28.42
CA ASP A 219 7.89 -8.21 -28.09
C ASP A 219 7.98 -9.57 -27.38
N MET A 220 9.18 -10.14 -27.30
CA MET A 220 9.38 -11.49 -26.76
C MET A 220 8.93 -11.61 -25.30
N ALA A 221 9.19 -10.59 -24.48
CA ALA A 221 8.76 -10.57 -23.07
C ALA A 221 7.23 -10.57 -22.94
N SER A 222 6.53 -9.81 -23.78
CA SER A 222 5.06 -9.77 -23.79
C SER A 222 4.47 -11.07 -24.34
N GLN A 223 5.06 -11.67 -25.39
CA GLN A 223 4.64 -12.99 -25.88
C GLN A 223 4.73 -14.05 -24.78
N GLN A 224 5.87 -14.14 -24.10
CA GLN A 224 6.08 -15.09 -23.00
C GLN A 224 5.08 -14.85 -21.86
N PHE A 225 4.83 -13.60 -21.50
CA PHE A 225 3.86 -13.27 -20.46
C PHE A 225 2.42 -13.63 -20.85
N GLN A 226 2.03 -13.40 -22.11
CA GLN A 226 0.71 -13.80 -22.60
C GLN A 226 0.53 -15.32 -22.55
N LEU A 227 1.55 -16.10 -22.92
CA LEU A 227 1.52 -17.55 -22.82
C LEU A 227 1.49 -18.03 -21.37
N ALA A 228 2.33 -17.46 -20.50
CA ALA A 228 2.35 -17.77 -19.07
C ALA A 228 1.01 -17.48 -18.40
N GLN A 229 0.35 -16.38 -18.77
CA GLN A 229 -0.98 -16.05 -18.26
C GLN A 229 -2.06 -16.98 -18.79
N GLN A 230 -1.95 -17.45 -20.05
CA GLN A 230 -2.86 -18.49 -20.54
C GLN A 230 -2.68 -19.78 -19.77
N LEU A 231 -1.43 -20.18 -19.50
CA LEU A 231 -1.14 -21.36 -18.69
C LEU A 231 -1.67 -21.21 -17.26
N ALA A 232 -1.56 -20.02 -16.66
CA ALA A 232 -2.15 -19.75 -15.35
C ALA A 232 -3.67 -19.96 -15.33
N TYR A 233 -4.39 -19.61 -16.40
CA TYR A 233 -5.82 -19.90 -16.50
C TYR A 233 -6.14 -21.41 -16.61
N LEU A 234 -5.23 -22.19 -17.19
CA LEU A 234 -5.41 -23.63 -17.40
C LEU A 234 -5.01 -24.46 -16.17
N GLU A 235 -3.91 -24.11 -15.52
CA GLU A 235 -3.29 -24.92 -14.47
C GLU A 235 -3.58 -24.41 -13.05
N PHE A 236 -3.85 -23.11 -12.85
CA PHE A 236 -4.09 -22.53 -11.52
C PHE A 236 -5.56 -22.22 -11.26
N GLY A 237 -6.47 -22.87 -12.00
CA GLY A 237 -7.90 -22.56 -11.96
C GLY A 237 -8.52 -22.71 -10.57
N LYS A 238 -8.06 -23.70 -9.80
CA LYS A 238 -8.52 -23.96 -8.43
C LYS A 238 -7.99 -22.90 -7.47
N GLU A 239 -6.69 -22.69 -7.42
CA GLU A 239 -6.04 -21.75 -6.51
C GLU A 239 -6.50 -20.30 -6.75
N ILE A 240 -6.74 -19.94 -8.02
CA ILE A 240 -7.31 -18.64 -8.36
C ILE A 240 -8.77 -18.55 -7.88
N ALA A 241 -9.58 -19.61 -8.06
CA ALA A 241 -10.96 -19.61 -7.60
C ALA A 241 -11.06 -19.47 -6.08
N ASP A 242 -10.29 -20.30 -5.34
CA ASP A 242 -10.21 -20.28 -3.88
C ASP A 242 -9.82 -18.88 -3.38
N ALA A 243 -8.78 -18.26 -3.96
CA ALA A 243 -8.36 -16.92 -3.58
C ALA A 243 -9.39 -15.82 -3.90
N VAL A 244 -10.16 -15.95 -4.99
CA VAL A 244 -11.24 -15.00 -5.33
C VAL A 244 -12.42 -15.15 -4.37
N GLU A 245 -12.75 -16.37 -3.96
CA GLU A 245 -13.84 -16.68 -3.03
C GLU A 245 -13.60 -16.05 -1.65
N GLU A 246 -12.37 -16.16 -1.12
CA GLU A 246 -11.94 -15.45 0.10
C GLU A 246 -11.99 -13.91 -0.01
N GLY A 247 -12.13 -13.37 -1.22
CA GLY A 247 -12.23 -11.93 -1.46
C GLY A 247 -13.63 -11.37 -1.19
N HIS A 248 -14.66 -12.22 -1.06
CA HIS A 248 -16.06 -11.85 -0.82
C HIS A 248 -16.54 -10.66 -1.69
N PHE A 249 -16.29 -10.73 -3.00
CA PHE A 249 -16.66 -9.66 -3.92
C PHE A 249 -18.18 -9.53 -4.06
N GLN A 250 -18.67 -8.29 -4.04
CA GLN A 250 -20.10 -7.98 -4.17
C GLN A 250 -20.63 -8.10 -5.61
N THR A 251 -19.76 -7.98 -6.62
CA THR A 251 -20.15 -8.02 -8.03
C THR A 251 -19.32 -9.01 -8.82
N GLU A 252 -19.95 -9.68 -9.79
CA GLU A 252 -19.27 -10.63 -10.67
C GLU A 252 -18.14 -9.97 -11.46
N THR A 253 -18.33 -8.71 -11.87
CA THR A 253 -17.31 -7.92 -12.56
C THR A 253 -16.04 -7.78 -11.71
N SER A 254 -16.18 -7.48 -10.41
CA SER A 254 -15.03 -7.38 -9.50
C SER A 254 -14.32 -8.74 -9.32
N ALA A 255 -15.09 -9.82 -9.21
CA ALA A 255 -14.54 -11.18 -9.11
C ALA A 255 -13.78 -11.58 -10.39
N ARG A 256 -14.32 -11.25 -11.58
CA ARG A 256 -13.63 -11.49 -12.87
C ARG A 256 -12.36 -10.66 -13.02
N LEU A 257 -12.35 -9.40 -12.57
CA LEU A 257 -11.16 -8.56 -12.53
C LEU A 257 -10.09 -9.09 -11.55
N ALA A 258 -10.52 -9.59 -10.39
CA ALA A 258 -9.62 -10.25 -9.45
C ALA A 258 -9.03 -11.53 -10.04
N ARG A 259 -9.85 -12.39 -10.67
CA ARG A 259 -9.40 -13.58 -11.41
C ARG A 259 -8.34 -13.23 -12.46
N ARG A 260 -8.55 -12.17 -13.25
CA ARG A 260 -7.57 -11.69 -14.25
C ARG A 260 -6.27 -11.20 -13.59
N SER A 261 -6.38 -10.52 -12.45
CA SER A 261 -5.22 -10.02 -11.70
C SER A 261 -4.41 -11.18 -11.13
N LEU A 262 -5.06 -12.19 -10.56
CA LEU A 262 -4.42 -13.40 -10.04
C LEU A 262 -3.83 -14.29 -11.14
N ALA A 263 -4.47 -14.40 -12.30
CA ALA A 263 -3.85 -15.07 -13.45
C ALA A 263 -2.59 -14.33 -13.92
N SER A 264 -2.59 -12.99 -13.87
CA SER A 264 -1.40 -12.18 -14.16
C SER A 264 -0.31 -12.36 -13.09
N TYR A 265 -0.70 -12.50 -11.82
CA TYR A 265 0.20 -12.85 -10.71
C TYR A 265 0.84 -14.23 -10.95
N GLY A 266 0.05 -15.26 -11.24
CA GLY A 266 0.51 -16.60 -11.54
C GLY A 266 1.45 -16.65 -12.74
N ALA A 267 1.17 -15.87 -13.79
CA ALA A 267 2.06 -15.70 -14.93
C ALA A 267 3.43 -15.13 -14.53
N ALA A 268 3.43 -14.07 -13.71
CA ALA A 268 4.66 -13.48 -13.20
C ALA A 268 5.42 -14.44 -12.29
N ALA A 269 4.72 -15.20 -11.45
CA ALA A 269 5.31 -16.21 -10.57
C ALA A 269 5.88 -17.42 -11.34
N LEU A 270 5.29 -17.78 -12.48
CA LEU A 270 5.81 -18.82 -13.36
C LEU A 270 7.10 -18.36 -14.06
N LEU A 271 7.12 -17.14 -14.59
CA LEU A 271 8.29 -16.57 -15.28
C LEU A 271 9.42 -16.19 -14.32
N MET A 272 9.07 -15.77 -13.10
CA MET A 272 9.98 -15.39 -12.03
C MET A 272 9.63 -16.17 -10.75
N PRO A 273 10.01 -17.47 -10.67
CA PRO A 273 9.75 -18.33 -9.52
C PRO A 273 10.24 -17.71 -8.22
N TYR A 274 9.45 -17.78 -7.15
CA TYR A 274 9.65 -16.99 -5.94
C TYR A 274 11.06 -17.15 -5.36
N SER A 275 11.52 -18.39 -5.13
CA SER A 275 12.80 -18.64 -4.46
C SER A 275 13.98 -18.21 -5.33
N ALA A 276 13.92 -18.51 -6.63
CA ALA A 276 14.94 -18.13 -7.60
C ALA A 276 15.02 -16.60 -7.77
N PHE A 277 13.87 -15.94 -7.89
CA PHE A 277 13.77 -14.49 -8.07
C PHE A 277 14.20 -13.75 -6.79
N ALA A 278 13.70 -14.16 -5.62
CA ALA A 278 14.07 -13.54 -4.34
C ALA A 278 15.57 -13.65 -4.04
N LYS A 279 16.22 -14.78 -4.41
CA LYS A 279 17.67 -14.93 -4.32
C LYS A 279 18.41 -14.00 -5.29
N ALA A 280 17.96 -13.93 -6.54
CA ALA A 280 18.57 -13.07 -7.55
C ALA A 280 18.46 -11.58 -7.17
N VAL A 281 17.31 -11.17 -6.62
CA VAL A 281 17.06 -9.81 -6.13
C VAL A 281 18.06 -9.40 -5.06
N GLU A 282 18.30 -10.26 -4.07
CA GLU A 282 19.32 -10.04 -3.03
C GLU A 282 20.73 -9.95 -3.62
N THR A 283 21.10 -10.94 -4.45
CA THR A 283 22.45 -11.03 -5.04
C THR A 283 22.77 -9.81 -5.91
N ARG A 284 21.78 -9.31 -6.66
CA ARG A 284 21.93 -8.14 -7.55
C ARG A 284 21.55 -6.83 -6.88
N ARG A 285 21.31 -6.81 -5.56
CA ARG A 285 20.93 -5.61 -4.81
C ARG A 285 19.79 -4.83 -5.48
N TYR A 286 18.72 -5.53 -5.87
CA TYR A 286 17.51 -4.93 -6.45
C TYR A 286 17.73 -4.18 -7.79
N ASP A 287 18.77 -4.53 -8.57
CA ASP A 287 18.96 -4.01 -9.94
C ASP A 287 17.87 -4.52 -10.90
N LEU A 288 16.90 -3.66 -11.21
CA LEU A 288 15.75 -3.95 -12.08
C LEU A 288 16.18 -4.24 -13.53
N ALA A 289 17.19 -3.53 -14.03
CA ALA A 289 17.68 -3.72 -15.39
C ALA A 289 18.40 -5.06 -15.54
N ALA A 290 19.20 -5.45 -14.55
CA ALA A 290 19.87 -6.74 -14.56
C ALA A 290 18.90 -7.91 -14.33
N LEU A 291 17.90 -7.74 -13.44
CA LEU A 291 16.89 -8.76 -13.17
C LEU A 291 15.96 -8.97 -14.37
N SER A 292 15.50 -7.91 -15.01
CA SER A 292 14.68 -8.01 -16.24
C SER A 292 15.38 -8.81 -17.33
N ARG A 293 16.68 -8.57 -17.55
CA ARG A 293 17.50 -9.37 -18.47
C ARG A 293 17.66 -10.81 -18.02
N GLN A 294 17.96 -11.07 -16.75
CA GLN A 294 18.16 -12.42 -16.22
C GLN A 294 16.91 -13.31 -16.39
N PHE A 295 15.71 -12.74 -16.21
CA PHE A 295 14.45 -13.48 -16.30
C PHE A 295 13.75 -13.30 -17.66
N THR A 296 14.36 -12.59 -18.61
CA THR A 296 13.77 -12.30 -19.94
C THR A 296 12.37 -11.66 -19.82
N THR A 297 12.22 -10.72 -18.89
CA THR A 297 10.96 -10.00 -18.63
C THR A 297 11.12 -8.51 -18.93
N SER A 298 10.01 -7.81 -19.15
CA SER A 298 10.03 -6.36 -19.29
C SER A 298 10.30 -5.67 -17.96
N PHE A 299 10.76 -4.42 -17.99
CA PHE A 299 10.98 -3.62 -16.79
C PHE A 299 9.72 -3.54 -15.91
N GLU A 300 8.55 -3.34 -16.53
CA GLU A 300 7.27 -3.31 -15.81
C GLU A 300 6.94 -4.66 -15.16
N GLN A 301 7.16 -5.77 -15.86
CA GLN A 301 6.91 -7.11 -15.31
C GLN A 301 7.82 -7.41 -14.11
N THR A 302 9.12 -7.11 -14.22
CA THR A 302 10.07 -7.26 -13.11
C THR A 302 9.70 -6.36 -11.94
N ALA A 303 9.36 -5.09 -12.21
CA ALA A 303 8.96 -4.15 -11.18
C ALA A 303 7.69 -4.61 -10.45
N HIS A 304 6.71 -5.13 -11.19
CA HIS A 304 5.52 -5.73 -10.62
C HIS A 304 5.86 -6.90 -9.69
N ARG A 305 6.77 -7.79 -10.12
CA ARG A 305 7.17 -8.95 -9.31
C ARG A 305 7.90 -8.56 -8.03
N MET A 306 8.65 -7.45 -8.02
CA MET A 306 9.26 -6.95 -6.78
C MET A 306 8.22 -6.61 -5.70
N THR A 307 7.04 -6.13 -6.08
CA THR A 307 5.97 -5.81 -5.12
C THR A 307 5.31 -7.04 -4.49
N THR A 308 5.59 -8.25 -4.98
CA THR A 308 4.95 -9.48 -4.48
C THR A 308 5.85 -10.29 -3.54
N LEU A 309 7.06 -9.82 -3.23
CA LEU A 309 8.04 -10.54 -2.42
C LEU A 309 7.77 -10.46 -0.91
N GLN A 310 6.52 -10.74 -0.53
CA GLN A 310 6.01 -10.69 0.84
C GLN A 310 5.48 -12.06 1.28
N LYS A 311 6.15 -13.15 0.86
CA LYS A 311 5.83 -14.50 1.36
C LYS A 311 6.29 -14.60 2.83
N PRO A 312 5.42 -15.04 3.75
CA PRO A 312 5.76 -15.13 5.17
C PRO A 312 7.07 -15.90 5.43
N GLY A 313 7.99 -15.29 6.18
CA GLY A 313 9.31 -15.85 6.53
C GLY A 313 10.36 -15.75 5.42
N GLN A 314 10.02 -15.22 4.25
CA GLN A 314 10.95 -14.98 3.14
C GLN A 314 10.72 -13.60 2.49
N GLU A 315 10.36 -12.62 3.31
CA GLU A 315 10.07 -11.27 2.88
C GLU A 315 11.32 -10.57 2.33
N ARG A 316 11.11 -9.70 1.36
CA ARG A 316 12.13 -8.79 0.81
C ARG A 316 11.69 -7.35 1.00
N VAL A 317 12.51 -6.40 0.53
CA VAL A 317 12.15 -4.97 0.61
C VAL A 317 10.74 -4.80 0.04
N PRO A 318 9.80 -4.26 0.83
CA PRO A 318 8.46 -4.06 0.34
C PRO A 318 8.42 -2.79 -0.51
N PHE A 319 7.77 -2.89 -1.67
CA PHE A 319 7.67 -1.81 -2.63
C PHE A 319 6.22 -1.43 -2.87
N PHE A 320 6.00 -0.13 -3.00
CA PHE A 320 4.85 0.44 -3.69
C PHE A 320 5.17 0.60 -5.18
N PHE A 321 4.20 0.28 -6.04
CA PHE A 321 4.29 0.45 -7.48
C PHE A 321 3.21 1.40 -7.98
N ILE A 322 3.59 2.31 -8.87
CA ILE A 322 2.66 3.15 -9.62
C ILE A 322 3.02 3.16 -11.11
N ARG A 323 1.99 3.22 -11.96
CA ARG A 323 2.14 3.44 -13.39
C ARG A 323 1.22 4.54 -13.89
N LEU A 324 1.79 5.55 -14.53
CA LEU A 324 1.07 6.72 -15.06
C LEU A 324 1.51 7.10 -16.47
N ASP A 325 0.71 7.91 -17.15
CA ASP A 325 1.06 8.51 -18.44
C ASP A 325 1.65 9.92 -18.27
N ALA A 326 2.05 10.55 -19.39
CA ALA A 326 2.66 11.88 -19.37
C ALA A 326 1.71 13.00 -18.89
N ALA A 327 0.39 12.75 -18.91
CA ALA A 327 -0.61 13.66 -18.37
C ALA A 327 -0.84 13.44 -16.85
N GLY A 328 -0.17 12.45 -16.25
CA GLY A 328 -0.31 12.12 -14.84
C GLY A 328 -1.47 11.17 -14.53
N ASN A 329 -2.15 10.61 -15.53
CA ASN A 329 -3.25 9.67 -15.30
C ASN A 329 -2.69 8.34 -14.78
N VAL A 330 -3.11 7.95 -13.57
CA VAL A 330 -2.62 6.73 -12.93
C VAL A 330 -3.43 5.52 -13.38
N SER A 331 -2.79 4.65 -14.14
CA SER A 331 -3.42 3.44 -14.70
C SER A 331 -3.29 2.20 -13.81
N LYS A 332 -2.31 2.19 -12.87
CA LYS A 332 -2.08 1.04 -11.98
C LYS A 332 -1.39 1.44 -10.69
N ARG A 333 -1.80 0.82 -9.59
CA ARG A 333 -1.18 0.88 -8.26
C ARG A 333 -1.09 -0.51 -7.67
N LEU A 334 0.00 -0.81 -6.98
CA LEU A 334 0.13 -2.02 -6.16
C LEU A 334 0.82 -1.63 -4.86
N ASP A 335 0.27 -2.09 -3.75
CA ASP A 335 0.81 -1.81 -2.43
C ASP A 335 1.41 -3.08 -1.82
N GLY A 336 2.73 -3.06 -1.60
CA GLY A 336 3.45 -4.07 -0.82
C GLY A 336 3.86 -3.59 0.58
N ALA A 337 3.76 -2.28 0.88
CA ALA A 337 4.09 -1.67 2.17
C ALA A 337 3.32 -0.36 2.36
N HIS A 338 2.17 -0.45 3.05
CA HIS A 338 1.33 0.62 3.60
C HIS A 338 1.79 2.03 3.22
N PHE A 339 1.65 2.38 1.94
CA PHE A 339 2.13 3.65 1.43
C PHE A 339 1.03 4.72 1.60
N PRO A 340 1.34 5.95 2.03
CA PRO A 340 0.33 6.98 2.35
C PRO A 340 -0.61 7.39 1.20
N PHE A 341 -0.39 6.92 -0.03
CA PHE A 341 -1.22 7.18 -1.22
C PHE A 341 -1.54 5.91 -2.04
N SER A 342 -1.60 4.77 -1.37
CA SER A 342 -2.00 3.50 -2.00
C SER A 342 -3.40 3.56 -2.62
N ALA A 343 -4.28 4.42 -2.08
CA ALA A 343 -5.61 4.70 -2.63
C ALA A 343 -5.61 5.76 -3.76
N SER A 344 -4.92 6.89 -3.59
CA SER A 344 -5.05 8.10 -4.42
C SER A 344 -3.88 9.06 -4.22
N GLY A 345 -3.52 9.85 -5.25
CA GLY A 345 -2.38 10.79 -5.22
C GLY A 345 -1.25 10.47 -6.20
N GLY A 346 -0.11 11.15 -6.09
CA GLY A 346 1.01 11.01 -7.02
C GLY A 346 1.01 12.03 -8.17
N GLY A 347 0.22 13.09 -8.05
CA GLY A 347 0.18 14.20 -9.02
C GLY A 347 1.21 15.29 -8.75
N CYS A 348 2.11 15.11 -7.79
CA CYS A 348 3.13 16.12 -7.48
C CYS A 348 4.16 16.19 -8.61
N PRO A 349 4.32 17.34 -9.31
CA PRO A 349 5.24 17.46 -10.44
C PRO A 349 6.72 17.38 -10.03
N LEU A 350 7.02 17.56 -8.74
CA LEU A 350 8.37 17.41 -8.18
C LEU A 350 8.81 15.94 -8.04
N TRP A 351 7.88 15.00 -8.18
CA TRP A 351 8.19 13.57 -8.14
C TRP A 351 8.78 13.09 -9.48
N ASN A 352 9.91 12.38 -9.43
CA ASN A 352 10.67 11.86 -10.58
C ASN A 352 9.84 11.04 -11.57
N VAL A 353 8.75 10.40 -11.13
CA VAL A 353 7.84 9.66 -12.01
C VAL A 353 7.25 10.52 -13.14
N HIS A 354 7.13 11.84 -12.96
CA HIS A 354 6.72 12.77 -14.01
C HIS A 354 7.89 13.32 -14.83
N GLN A 355 9.12 13.23 -14.29
CA GLN A 355 10.32 13.77 -14.93
C GLN A 355 10.91 12.79 -15.95
N VAL A 356 10.73 11.48 -15.74
CA VAL A 356 11.30 10.43 -16.61
C VAL A 356 10.82 10.49 -18.06
N PHE A 357 9.70 11.15 -18.36
CA PHE A 357 9.26 11.35 -19.74
C PHE A 357 10.24 12.18 -20.58
N ARG A 358 11.09 13.00 -19.94
CA ARG A 358 12.16 13.75 -20.61
C ARG A 358 13.41 12.91 -20.88
N MET A 359 13.53 11.75 -20.24
CA MET A 359 14.68 10.84 -20.36
C MET A 359 14.19 9.41 -20.64
N PRO A 360 13.60 9.14 -21.82
CA PRO A 360 12.95 7.87 -22.07
C PRO A 360 13.91 6.68 -21.96
N GLY A 361 13.51 5.66 -21.20
CA GLY A 361 14.29 4.44 -21.02
C GLY A 361 15.42 4.54 -20.00
N GLU A 362 15.69 5.70 -19.42
CA GLU A 362 16.66 5.88 -18.33
C GLU A 362 16.02 5.67 -16.96
N ILE A 363 16.78 5.05 -16.04
CA ILE A 363 16.36 4.90 -14.64
C ILE A 363 16.75 6.18 -13.89
N VAL A 364 15.75 6.84 -13.31
CA VAL A 364 15.93 8.03 -12.48
C VAL A 364 15.55 7.69 -11.05
N THR A 365 16.42 8.03 -10.11
CA THR A 365 16.17 7.82 -8.68
C THR A 365 16.01 9.13 -7.93
N GLN A 366 15.27 9.10 -6.83
CA GLN A 366 14.99 10.29 -6.02
C GLN A 366 14.69 9.91 -4.57
N TRP A 367 15.32 10.61 -3.63
CA TRP A 367 14.90 10.62 -2.23
C TRP A 367 13.70 11.56 -2.08
N LEU A 368 12.65 11.09 -1.41
CA LEU A 368 11.39 11.81 -1.24
C LEU A 368 11.14 12.06 0.25
N GLU A 369 10.64 13.25 0.60
CA GLU A 369 10.10 13.52 1.93
C GLU A 369 8.69 14.11 1.82
N PHE A 370 7.74 13.49 2.51
CA PHE A 370 6.33 13.91 2.54
C PHE A 370 6.06 14.96 3.63
N PRO A 371 4.92 15.66 3.57
CA PRO A 371 4.60 16.71 4.56
C PRO A 371 4.56 16.22 6.02
N ASP A 372 4.32 14.93 6.23
CA ASP A 372 4.34 14.26 7.53
C ASP A 372 5.74 13.85 8.01
N GLY A 373 6.78 14.19 7.25
CA GLY A 373 8.18 13.87 7.54
C GLY A 373 8.61 12.47 7.12
N GLN A 374 7.71 11.63 6.60
CA GLN A 374 8.07 10.29 6.14
C GLN A 374 8.97 10.37 4.90
N ARG A 375 10.01 9.53 4.89
CA ARG A 375 11.02 9.51 3.82
C ARG A 375 10.97 8.20 3.04
N PHE A 376 11.11 8.33 1.73
CA PHE A 376 11.06 7.22 0.80
C PHE A 376 12.13 7.34 -0.28
N PHE A 377 12.44 6.22 -0.93
CA PHE A 377 13.33 6.17 -2.07
C PHE A 377 12.57 5.68 -3.30
N SER A 378 12.56 6.49 -4.36
CA SER A 378 11.82 6.22 -5.60
C SER A 378 12.77 5.90 -6.75
N ILE A 379 12.43 4.86 -7.51
CA ILE A 379 13.08 4.46 -8.76
C ILE A 379 12.03 4.55 -9.86
N ALA A 380 12.25 5.39 -10.86
CA ALA A 380 11.32 5.60 -11.95
C ALA A 380 11.98 5.38 -13.32
N ARG A 381 11.21 4.91 -14.29
CA ARG A 381 11.64 4.73 -15.69
C ARG A 381 10.42 4.73 -16.61
N THR A 382 10.55 5.21 -17.85
CA THR A 382 9.50 5.00 -18.85
C THR A 382 9.51 3.58 -19.42
N VAL A 383 8.32 3.11 -19.76
CA VAL A 383 8.04 1.86 -20.45
C VAL A 383 7.09 2.16 -21.61
N SER A 384 7.19 1.38 -22.68
CA SER A 384 6.42 1.60 -23.88
C SER A 384 5.59 0.38 -24.20
N ALA A 385 4.35 0.61 -24.66
CA ALA A 385 3.46 -0.42 -25.15
C ALA A 385 2.88 0.01 -26.50
N GLY A 386 2.54 -0.97 -27.34
CA GLY A 386 2.14 -0.70 -28.72
C GLY A 386 3.31 -0.25 -29.58
N GLY A 387 3.00 0.30 -30.75
CA GLY A 387 3.97 0.56 -31.81
C GLY A 387 4.37 -0.72 -32.55
N GLY A 388 5.67 -0.88 -32.84
CA GLY A 388 6.21 -2.04 -33.55
C GLY A 388 6.24 -1.90 -35.08
N ALA A 389 5.58 -0.89 -35.63
CA ALA A 389 5.66 -0.51 -37.03
C ALA A 389 5.57 1.01 -37.21
N TYR A 390 6.07 1.51 -38.33
CA TYR A 390 5.96 2.92 -38.70
C TYR A 390 4.49 3.35 -38.80
N GLY A 391 4.15 4.50 -38.20
CA GLY A 391 2.79 5.04 -38.22
C GLY A 391 1.83 4.42 -37.20
N VAL A 392 2.24 3.42 -36.42
CA VAL A 392 1.42 2.85 -35.33
C VAL A 392 1.65 3.63 -34.04
N THR A 393 0.56 3.99 -33.37
CA THR A 393 0.61 4.71 -32.09
C THR A 393 1.38 3.93 -31.04
N ARG A 394 2.44 4.55 -30.51
CA ARG A 394 3.19 4.09 -29.34
C ARG A 394 2.67 4.82 -28.10
N VAL A 395 2.44 4.06 -27.04
CA VAL A 395 2.00 4.61 -25.75
C VAL A 395 3.15 4.49 -24.76
N ASP A 396 3.67 5.63 -24.32
CA ASP A 396 4.68 5.70 -23.27
C ASP A 396 4.03 5.93 -21.91
N ARG A 397 4.50 5.18 -20.91
CA ARG A 397 4.07 5.27 -19.51
C ARG A 397 5.28 5.34 -18.61
N ALA A 398 5.18 5.99 -17.47
CA ALA A 398 6.17 5.92 -16.40
C ALA A 398 5.79 4.84 -15.41
N VAL A 399 6.77 4.04 -14.98
CA VAL A 399 6.65 3.12 -13.85
C VAL A 399 7.57 3.62 -12.76
N ALA A 400 7.06 3.71 -11.53
CA ALA A 400 7.89 3.95 -10.35
C ALA A 400 7.69 2.87 -9.29
N LEU A 401 8.82 2.41 -8.73
CA LEU A 401 8.88 1.62 -7.51
C LEU A 401 9.38 2.50 -6.37
N VAL A 402 8.75 2.38 -5.21
CA VAL A 402 9.07 3.19 -4.05
C VAL A 402 9.17 2.30 -2.82
N CYS A 403 10.21 2.45 -2.03
CA CYS A 403 10.35 1.79 -0.73
C CYS A 403 10.59 2.82 0.37
N ASP A 404 10.37 2.40 1.61
CA ASP A 404 10.75 3.18 2.79
C ASP A 404 12.27 3.49 2.76
N ALA A 405 12.64 4.70 3.18
CA ALA A 405 14.02 5.15 3.26
C ALA A 405 14.91 4.19 4.06
N GLN A 406 14.38 3.52 5.09
CA GLN A 406 15.13 2.56 5.91
C GLN A 406 15.62 1.33 5.11
N HIS A 407 14.99 1.05 3.97
CA HIS A 407 15.37 -0.07 3.10
C HIS A 407 16.28 0.35 1.95
N ALA A 408 16.45 1.66 1.73
CA ALA A 408 17.07 2.21 0.54
C ALA A 408 18.53 1.76 0.35
N ASP A 409 19.28 1.58 1.44
CA ASP A 409 20.68 1.13 1.41
C ASP A 409 20.89 -0.30 0.87
N ARG A 410 19.81 -1.10 0.77
CA ARG A 410 19.87 -2.44 0.16
C ARG A 410 19.87 -2.39 -1.36
N LEU A 411 19.49 -1.26 -1.95
CA LEU A 411 19.37 -1.10 -3.39
C LEU A 411 20.67 -0.60 -4.02
N ILE A 412 21.01 -1.13 -5.20
CA ILE A 412 22.20 -0.75 -5.97
C ILE A 412 22.23 0.74 -6.34
N TYR A 413 21.07 1.39 -6.37
CA TYR A 413 20.92 2.78 -6.78
C TYR A 413 21.33 3.79 -5.70
N VAL A 414 21.48 3.35 -4.45
CA VAL A 414 22.00 4.20 -3.37
C VAL A 414 23.49 3.94 -3.24
N ARG A 415 24.31 4.94 -3.59
CA ARG A 415 25.76 4.86 -3.39
C ARG A 415 26.09 5.38 -1.98
N PRO A 416 27.17 4.89 -1.35
CA PRO A 416 27.59 5.41 -0.05
C PRO A 416 27.76 6.93 -0.05
N ASP A 417 28.36 7.47 -1.11
CA ASP A 417 28.68 8.90 -1.26
C ASP A 417 27.63 9.69 -2.07
N SER A 418 26.48 9.09 -2.42
CA SER A 418 25.44 9.82 -3.16
C SER A 418 24.73 10.83 -2.27
N ASP A 419 24.37 11.98 -2.83
CA ASP A 419 23.49 12.94 -2.18
C ASP A 419 22.17 12.27 -1.76
N ARG A 420 21.90 12.34 -0.45
CA ARG A 420 20.70 11.79 0.19
C ARG A 420 19.67 12.87 0.54
N THR A 421 19.88 14.09 0.06
CA THR A 421 18.97 15.20 0.33
C THR A 421 17.61 14.92 -0.31
N PRO A 422 16.55 14.77 0.50
CA PRO A 422 15.25 14.42 -0.04
C PRO A 422 14.64 15.64 -0.74
N THR A 423 14.04 15.39 -1.90
CA THR A 423 13.14 16.38 -2.51
C THR A 423 11.84 16.40 -1.71
N LEU A 424 11.45 17.59 -1.27
CA LEU A 424 10.20 17.82 -0.56
C LEU A 424 9.03 17.68 -1.55
N VAL A 425 8.31 16.57 -1.45
CA VAL A 425 7.16 16.27 -2.31
C VAL A 425 5.85 16.29 -1.50
N GLY A 426 4.74 16.18 -2.22
CA GLY A 426 3.40 16.03 -1.64
C GLY A 426 2.59 14.96 -2.37
N ILE A 427 1.42 14.62 -1.82
CA ILE A 427 0.52 13.63 -2.42
C ILE A 427 -0.20 14.22 -3.65
N ALA A 428 -0.82 15.38 -3.45
CA ALA A 428 -1.45 16.22 -4.47
C ALA A 428 -1.49 17.67 -3.95
N CYS A 429 -1.57 18.69 -4.82
CA CYS A 429 -1.53 20.09 -4.38
C CYS A 429 -2.62 20.42 -3.35
N ARG A 430 -3.86 19.97 -3.59
CA ARG A 430 -5.02 20.12 -2.68
C ARG A 430 -4.85 19.48 -1.31
N LEU A 431 -3.92 18.54 -1.16
CA LEU A 431 -3.72 17.77 0.09
C LEU A 431 -2.34 18.03 0.70
N CYS A 432 -1.47 18.77 0.02
CA CYS A 432 -0.13 19.06 0.47
C CYS A 432 -0.14 20.36 1.25
N GLN A 433 0.27 20.36 2.51
CA GLN A 433 0.24 21.55 3.38
C GLN A 433 1.54 22.38 3.36
N ARG A 434 2.53 22.01 2.56
CA ARG A 434 3.81 22.75 2.44
C ARG A 434 3.56 24.19 1.94
N ALA A 435 3.82 25.18 2.79
CA ALA A 435 3.54 26.60 2.51
C ALA A 435 4.41 27.16 1.37
N THR A 436 5.69 26.77 1.34
CA THR A 436 6.73 27.39 0.49
C THR A 436 6.95 26.66 -0.84
N CYS A 437 6.03 25.81 -1.27
CA CYS A 437 6.16 25.05 -2.52
C CYS A 437 5.98 25.94 -3.75
N THR A 438 7.07 26.19 -4.48
CA THR A 438 7.07 27.01 -5.71
C THR A 438 6.36 26.33 -6.89
N SER A 439 6.26 24.99 -6.88
CA SER A 439 5.57 24.21 -7.92
C SER A 439 4.08 23.97 -7.63
N ARG A 440 3.49 24.69 -6.67
CA ARG A 440 2.09 24.50 -6.26
C ARG A 440 1.13 24.96 -7.35
N ALA A 441 0.31 24.05 -7.85
CA ALA A 441 -0.73 24.35 -8.84
C ALA A 441 -2.06 24.78 -8.20
N GLU A 442 -2.40 24.23 -7.03
CA GLU A 442 -3.67 24.49 -6.35
C GLU A 442 -3.46 24.72 -4.84
N PRO A 443 -4.30 25.56 -4.21
CA PRO A 443 -4.27 25.76 -2.76
C PRO A 443 -4.70 24.47 -2.03
N PRO A 444 -4.13 24.17 -0.85
CA PRO A 444 -4.57 23.06 -0.02
C PRO A 444 -6.02 23.27 0.46
N ILE A 445 -6.78 22.20 0.56
CA ILE A 445 -8.10 22.20 1.18
C ILE A 445 -7.94 22.60 2.65
N GLY A 446 -8.85 23.45 3.13
CA GLY A 446 -8.88 23.90 4.53
C GLY A 446 -7.90 25.02 4.88
N ARG A 447 -7.01 25.44 3.97
CA ARG A 447 -6.09 26.54 4.23
C ARG A 447 -6.58 27.85 3.63
N GLN A 448 -6.62 28.91 4.43
CA GLN A 448 -6.99 30.23 3.95
C GLN A 448 -5.85 30.84 3.13
N ILE A 449 -6.17 31.24 1.90
CA ILE A 449 -5.25 31.98 1.03
C ILE A 449 -5.17 33.41 1.54
N LEU A 450 -3.96 33.91 1.78
CA LEU A 450 -3.72 35.33 2.00
C LEU A 450 -3.46 36.00 0.65
N ILE A 451 -4.34 36.93 0.31
CA ILE A 451 -4.16 37.84 -0.81
C ILE A 451 -3.44 39.07 -0.23
N ASP A 452 -2.15 39.20 -0.53
CA ASP A 452 -1.33 40.34 -0.12
C ASP A 452 -0.88 41.10 -1.38
N ASP A 453 -1.38 42.33 -1.52
CA ASP A 453 -1.07 43.20 -2.67
C ASP A 453 0.36 43.76 -2.62
N PHE A 454 0.99 43.77 -1.45
CA PHE A 454 2.30 44.38 -1.21
C PHE A 454 3.43 43.36 -1.07
N ARG A 455 3.10 42.11 -0.71
CA ARG A 455 4.07 41.01 -0.54
C ARG A 455 3.77 39.85 -1.48
N ARG A 456 4.62 39.68 -2.49
CA ARG A 456 4.62 38.50 -3.36
C ARG A 456 5.70 37.51 -2.94
N THR A 457 5.32 36.28 -2.60
CA THR A 457 6.29 35.20 -2.33
C THR A 457 6.62 34.43 -3.61
N ALA A 458 7.69 33.61 -3.57
CA ALA A 458 8.02 32.71 -4.68
C ALA A 458 7.01 31.57 -4.84
N ALA A 459 6.28 31.23 -3.78
CA ALA A 459 5.18 30.27 -3.87
C ALA A 459 3.95 30.96 -4.50
N PRO A 460 3.21 30.28 -5.41
CA PRO A 460 2.06 30.88 -6.08
C PRO A 460 0.93 31.34 -5.14
N PHE A 461 0.82 30.72 -3.97
CA PHE A 461 -0.18 31.04 -2.96
C PHE A 461 0.51 31.35 -1.63
N GLY A 462 0.25 32.55 -1.11
CA GLY A 462 0.53 32.90 0.28
C GLY A 462 -0.58 32.34 1.18
N PHE A 463 -0.22 31.93 2.39
CA PHE A 463 -1.19 31.44 3.36
C PHE A 463 -0.96 32.14 4.69
N ALA A 464 -2.01 32.25 5.49
CA ALA A 464 -1.85 32.67 6.86
C ALA A 464 -0.99 31.61 7.56
N ASP A 465 0.10 32.08 8.18
CA ASP A 465 0.74 31.34 9.24
C ASP A 465 -0.21 31.50 10.44
N THR A 466 -0.69 30.38 11.00
CA THR A 466 -1.19 30.37 12.37
C THR A 466 -0.01 30.40 13.33
#